data_AF-A0A965CY11-F1
#
_entry.id   AF-A0A965CY11-F1
#
_cell.length_a   1.000
_cell.length_b   1.000
_cell.length_c   1.000
_cell.angle_alpha   90.00
_cell.angle_beta   90.00
_cell.angle_gamma   90.00
#
_symmetry.space_group_name_H-M   'P 1'
#
loop_
_entity.id
_entity.type
_entity.pdbx_description
1 polymer ?
#
loop_
_entity_poly.entity_id
_entity_poly.type
_entity_poly.pdbx_seq_one_letter_code
_entity_poly.pdbx_strand_id
1 'polypeptide(L)'
;MSSLNFKVFSTPFNRGGHPWIFAWLILMAGVVLLGLAGKESLPWAFNLPRPWHIPIRYWISDFMKWLLNDFDLGLFTFREFTRSLAWIIEQPYWLAKSLLSTGFLEGQGSDAVE
;
A
#
# COMPACT_ATOMS: atom_id res chain seq x y z
N MET A 1 -25.94 7.08 -51.59
CA MET A 1 -26.28 6.06 -50.58
C MET A 1 -25.19 5.00 -50.59
N SER A 2 -24.11 5.21 -49.82
CA SER A 2 -23.01 4.23 -49.71
C SER A 2 -23.28 3.32 -48.53
N SER A 3 -23.45 2.02 -48.81
CA SER A 3 -23.61 0.98 -47.80
C SER A 3 -22.24 0.73 -47.13
N LEU A 4 -22.05 1.30 -45.94
CA LEU A 4 -20.94 0.96 -45.07
C LEU A 4 -21.11 -0.49 -44.58
N ASN A 5 -20.33 -1.38 -45.18
CA ASN A 5 -20.28 -2.80 -44.84
C ASN A 5 -19.48 -2.95 -43.54
N PHE A 6 -20.17 -2.84 -42.41
CA PHE A 6 -19.57 -3.04 -41.09
C PHE A 6 -19.29 -4.55 -40.94
N LYS A 7 -18.07 -4.96 -41.27
CA LYS A 7 -17.60 -6.33 -41.01
C LYS A 7 -17.38 -6.45 -39.51
N VAL A 8 -18.46 -6.75 -38.79
CA VAL A 8 -18.46 -7.02 -37.35
C VAL A 8 -17.43 -8.13 -37.12
N PHE A 9 -16.35 -7.76 -36.44
CA PHE A 9 -15.30 -8.66 -36.01
C PHE A 9 -15.90 -9.60 -34.96
N SER A 10 -16.48 -10.71 -35.40
CA SER A 10 -16.89 -11.79 -34.53
C SER A 10 -15.64 -12.56 -34.08
N THR A 11 -14.98 -12.08 -33.02
CA THR A 11 -14.08 -12.92 -32.25
C THR A 11 -14.86 -14.12 -31.72
N PRO A 12 -14.53 -15.36 -32.10
CA PRO A 12 -15.06 -16.50 -31.38
C PRO A 12 -14.46 -16.45 -29.97
N PHE A 13 -15.29 -16.10 -28.98
CA PHE A 13 -14.97 -16.33 -27.58
C PHE A 13 -14.90 -17.85 -27.41
N ASN A 14 -13.70 -18.38 -27.61
CA ASN A 14 -13.39 -19.80 -27.53
C ASN A 14 -13.66 -20.26 -26.09
N ARG A 15 -14.84 -20.82 -25.87
CA ARG A 15 -15.32 -21.43 -24.62
C ARG A 15 -14.68 -22.81 -24.40
N GLY A 16 -13.44 -23.00 -24.83
CA GLY A 16 -12.61 -24.13 -24.44
C GLY A 16 -11.98 -23.79 -23.10
N GLY A 17 -12.14 -24.65 -22.09
CA GLY A 17 -11.65 -24.41 -20.73
C GLY A 17 -10.24 -23.84 -20.78
N HIS A 18 -10.11 -22.59 -20.32
CA HIS A 18 -8.88 -21.82 -20.47
C HIS A 18 -7.77 -22.59 -19.75
N PRO A 19 -6.74 -23.10 -20.45
CA PRO A 19 -5.75 -24.03 -19.89
C PRO A 19 -5.01 -23.44 -18.67
N TRP A 20 -4.99 -22.12 -18.58
CA TRP A 20 -4.52 -21.36 -17.43
C TRP A 20 -5.27 -21.67 -16.12
N ILE A 21 -6.60 -21.88 -16.18
CA ILE A 21 -7.40 -22.20 -14.98
C ILE A 21 -6.98 -23.58 -14.46
N PHE A 22 -6.75 -24.55 -15.35
CA PHE A 22 -6.21 -25.85 -14.96
C PHE A 22 -4.80 -25.73 -14.39
N ALA A 23 -3.94 -24.87 -14.97
CA ALA A 23 -2.62 -24.60 -14.40
C ALA A 23 -2.72 -24.03 -12.97
N TRP A 24 -3.63 -23.07 -12.73
CA TRP A 24 -3.89 -22.54 -11.38
C TRP A 24 -4.49 -23.56 -10.43
N LEU A 25 -5.40 -24.41 -10.90
CA LEU A 25 -5.99 -25.48 -10.08
C LEU A 25 -4.95 -26.53 -9.71
N ILE A 26 -4.07 -26.91 -10.63
CA ILE A 26 -2.95 -27.83 -10.35
C ILE A 26 -2.00 -27.21 -9.33
N LEU A 27 -1.68 -25.92 -9.49
CA LEU A 27 -0.81 -25.20 -8.56
C LEU A 27 -1.43 -25.16 -7.15
N MET A 28 -2.69 -24.76 -7.02
CA MET A 28 -3.42 -24.75 -5.76
C MET A 28 -3.53 -26.15 -5.13
N ALA A 29 -3.87 -27.16 -5.93
CA ALA A 29 -3.94 -28.55 -5.45
C ALA A 29 -2.57 -29.03 -4.95
N GLY A 30 -1.48 -28.66 -5.63
CA GLY A 30 -0.11 -28.92 -5.20
C GLY A 30 0.21 -28.28 -3.84
N VAL A 31 -0.16 -27.02 -3.63
CA VAL A 31 0.04 -26.33 -2.34
C VAL A 31 -0.74 -27.00 -1.21
N VAL A 32 -2.00 -27.38 -1.46
CA VAL A 32 -2.84 -28.05 -0.46
C VAL A 32 -2.29 -29.44 -0.12
N LEU A 33 -1.89 -30.22 -1.13
CA LEU A 33 -1.26 -31.53 -0.93
C LEU A 33 0.05 -31.43 -0.14
N LEU A 34 0.88 -30.43 -0.45
CA LEU A 34 2.11 -30.16 0.30
C LEU A 34 1.83 -29.74 1.75
N GLY A 35 0.76 -28.97 1.99
CA GLY A 35 0.31 -28.59 3.33
C GLY A 35 -0.19 -29.78 4.16
N LEU A 36 -0.95 -30.70 3.53
CA LEU A 36 -1.49 -31.90 4.18
C LEU A 36 -0.45 -33.01 4.39
N ALA A 37 0.53 -33.14 3.49
CA ALA A 37 1.64 -34.09 3.63
C ALA A 37 2.53 -33.81 4.86
N GLY A 38 2.37 -32.63 5.47
CA GLY A 38 2.97 -32.29 6.75
C GLY A 38 4.48 -32.13 6.72
N LYS A 39 5.01 -31.57 7.81
CA LYS A 39 6.44 -31.30 8.00
C LYS A 39 7.30 -32.57 8.07
N GLU A 40 6.69 -33.73 8.34
CA GLU A 40 7.38 -35.01 8.53
C GLU A 40 7.83 -35.65 7.21
N SER A 41 7.05 -35.50 6.14
CA SER A 41 7.37 -36.10 4.82
C SER A 41 8.32 -35.24 3.98
N LEU A 42 8.26 -33.90 4.14
CA LEU A 42 9.03 -32.95 3.31
C LEU A 42 9.73 -31.88 4.18
N PRO A 43 10.73 -32.25 4.99
CA PRO A 43 11.44 -31.32 5.86
C PRO A 43 12.15 -30.18 5.12
N TRP A 44 12.46 -30.36 3.83
CA TRP A 44 13.11 -29.37 2.97
C TRP A 44 12.17 -28.27 2.46
N ALA A 45 10.86 -28.53 2.38
CA ALA A 45 9.87 -27.54 1.95
C ALA A 45 9.47 -26.58 3.09
N PHE A 46 9.62 -27.03 4.34
CA PHE A 46 9.22 -26.27 5.53
C PHE A 46 10.39 -25.77 6.38
N ASN A 47 11.59 -26.34 6.27
CA ASN A 47 12.78 -25.78 6.89
C ASN A 47 13.56 -25.00 5.84
N LEU A 48 13.33 -23.68 5.79
CA LEU A 48 14.18 -22.79 5.01
C LEU A 48 15.63 -22.95 5.52
N PRO A 49 16.59 -23.34 4.67
CA PRO A 49 17.97 -23.54 5.11
C PRO A 49 18.49 -22.25 5.73
N ARG A 50 19.06 -22.34 6.94
CA ARG A 50 19.61 -21.21 7.68
C ARG A 50 20.50 -20.24 6.85
N PRO A 51 21.32 -20.68 5.87
CA PRO A 51 22.08 -19.74 5.04
C PRO A 51 21.24 -18.84 4.13
N TRP A 52 19.95 -19.12 3.93
CA TRP A 52 19.04 -18.31 3.11
C TRP A 52 18.21 -17.32 3.92
N HIS A 53 18.46 -17.17 5.23
CA HIS A 53 17.88 -16.08 6.01
C HIS A 53 18.48 -14.75 5.55
N ILE A 54 17.81 -14.13 4.58
CA ILE A 54 18.18 -12.79 4.11
C ILE A 54 18.09 -11.85 5.32
N PRO A 55 19.17 -11.11 5.64
CA PRO A 55 19.24 -10.17 6.76
C PRO A 55 18.42 -8.89 6.54
N ILE A 56 17.16 -9.01 6.09
CA ILE A 56 16.24 -7.91 5.76
C ILE A 56 16.18 -6.88 6.89
N ARG A 57 16.20 -7.35 8.16
CA ARG A 57 16.22 -6.48 9.35
C ARG A 57 17.33 -5.43 9.34
N TYR A 58 18.53 -5.79 8.88
CA TYR A 58 19.67 -4.86 8.86
C TYR A 58 19.50 -3.89 7.71
N TRP A 59 19.07 -4.36 6.54
CA TRP A 59 18.87 -3.51 5.38
C TRP A 59 17.82 -2.43 5.62
N ILE A 60 16.66 -2.76 6.23
CA ILE A 60 15.66 -1.73 6.58
C ILE A 60 16.20 -0.78 7.64
N SER A 61 16.90 -1.31 8.65
CA SER A 61 17.44 -0.47 9.73
C SER A 61 18.48 0.52 9.22
N ASP A 62 19.39 0.06 8.36
CA ASP A 62 20.45 0.87 7.79
C ASP A 62 19.89 1.85 6.75
N PHE A 63 18.92 1.42 5.94
CA PHE A 63 18.19 2.31 5.04
C PHE A 63 17.47 3.43 5.81
N MET A 64 16.76 3.10 6.89
CA MET A 64 16.04 4.09 7.69
C MET A 64 16.99 5.06 8.39
N LYS A 65 18.14 4.57 8.87
CA LYS A 65 19.21 5.42 9.43
C LYS A 65 19.76 6.38 8.38
N TRP A 66 20.08 5.88 7.18
CA TRP A 66 20.56 6.71 6.08
C TRP A 66 19.53 7.76 5.68
N LEU A 67 18.28 7.36 5.52
CA LEU A 67 17.17 8.25 5.13
C LEU A 67 16.95 9.37 6.16
N LEU A 68 17.08 9.08 7.46
CA LEU A 68 16.84 10.06 8.52
C LEU A 68 18.03 10.97 8.82
N ASN A 69 19.26 10.47 8.67
CA ASN A 69 20.47 11.18 9.13
C ASN A 69 21.34 11.71 7.99
N ASP A 70 21.38 11.03 6.84
CA ASP A 70 22.34 11.32 5.76
C ASP A 70 21.66 11.82 4.48
N PHE A 71 20.34 11.64 4.36
CA PHE A 71 19.58 12.08 3.18
C PHE A 71 19.14 13.55 3.30
N ASP A 72 19.97 14.41 2.75
CA ASP A 72 19.68 15.83 2.56
C ASP A 72 19.21 16.08 1.13
N LEU A 73 18.03 16.68 0.96
CA LEU A 73 17.44 17.04 -0.34
C LEU A 73 18.13 18.27 -0.98
N GLY A 74 19.34 18.61 -0.52
CA GLY A 74 20.10 19.78 -0.91
C GLY A 74 19.64 21.10 -0.27
N LEU A 75 18.38 21.20 0.18
CA LEU A 75 17.81 22.41 0.82
C LEU A 75 17.32 22.18 2.26
N PHE A 76 17.00 20.93 2.62
CA PHE A 76 16.52 20.52 3.94
C PHE A 76 16.63 18.99 4.08
N THR A 77 16.62 18.50 5.31
CA THR A 77 16.73 17.06 5.61
C THR A 77 15.38 16.34 5.47
N PHE A 78 15.36 15.01 5.28
CA PHE A 78 14.10 14.24 5.31
C PHE A 78 13.31 14.43 6.61
N ARG A 79 14.03 14.60 7.73
CA ARG A 79 13.44 14.82 9.04
C ARG A 79 12.69 16.15 9.13
N GLU A 80 13.26 17.19 8.54
CA GLU A 80 12.63 18.51 8.47
C GLU A 80 11.39 18.49 7.57
N PHE A 81 11.44 17.75 6.45
CA PHE A 81 10.28 17.55 5.59
C PHE A 81 9.12 16.86 6.31
N THR A 82 9.39 15.76 7.02
CA THR A 82 8.33 15.07 7.77
C THR A 82 7.80 15.93 8.93
N ARG A 83 8.65 16.76 9.54
CA ARG A 83 8.24 17.69 10.60
C ARG A 83 7.42 18.87 10.07
N SER A 84 7.73 19.40 8.90
CA SER A 84 6.92 20.44 8.25
C SER A 84 5.57 19.87 7.77
N LEU A 85 5.57 18.64 7.25
CA LEU A 85 4.34 17.95 6.87
C LEU A 85 3.43 17.72 8.09
N ALA A 86 3.99 17.34 9.25
CA ALA A 86 3.23 17.24 10.49
C ALA A 86 2.59 18.58 10.89
N TRP A 87 3.36 19.68 10.81
CA TRP A 87 2.84 21.02 11.10
C TRP A 87 1.69 21.41 10.17
N ILE A 88 1.77 21.08 8.87
CA ILE A 88 0.71 21.33 7.89
C ILE A 88 -0.56 20.53 8.24
N ILE A 89 -0.41 19.27 8.64
CA ILE A 89 -1.54 18.41 9.02
C ILE A 89 -2.20 18.89 10.33
N GLU A 90 -1.46 19.53 11.23
CA GLU A 90 -2.02 20.09 12.46
C GLU A 90 -2.87 21.34 12.21
N GLN A 91 -2.57 22.15 11.19
CA GLN A 91 -3.34 23.37 10.87
C GLN A 91 -4.86 23.17 10.76
N PRO A 92 -5.39 22.20 10.00
CA PRO A 92 -6.83 21.98 9.92
C PRO A 92 -7.44 21.52 11.24
N TYR A 93 -6.70 20.83 12.10
CA TYR A 93 -7.16 20.49 13.45
C TYR A 93 -7.34 21.76 14.31
N TRP A 94 -6.37 22.68 14.27
CA TRP A 94 -6.47 23.97 14.95
C TRP A 94 -7.62 24.82 14.41
N LEU A 95 -7.82 24.82 13.09
CA LEU A 95 -8.91 25.53 12.43
C LEU A 95 -10.29 24.92 12.75
N ALA A 96 -10.41 23.60 12.78
CA ALA A 96 -11.63 22.94 13.22
C ALA A 96 -11.90 23.22 14.70
N LYS A 97 -10.87 23.18 15.55
CA LYS A 97 -10.99 23.49 16.98
C LYS A 97 -11.41 24.95 17.19
N SER A 98 -10.81 25.91 16.48
CA SER A 98 -11.19 27.32 16.61
C SER A 98 -12.57 27.59 16.04
N LEU A 99 -12.95 26.98 14.92
CA LEU A 99 -14.30 27.13 14.37
C LEU A 99 -15.38 26.50 15.26
N LEU A 100 -15.12 25.34 15.86
CA LEU A 100 -16.11 24.63 16.68
C LEU A 100 -16.12 25.11 18.15
N SER A 101 -14.99 25.59 18.67
CA SER A 101 -14.88 26.07 20.05
C SER A 101 -15.01 27.59 20.19
N THR A 102 -14.63 28.37 19.17
CA THR A 102 -14.62 29.84 19.19
C THR A 102 -15.56 30.43 18.13
N GLY A 103 -15.80 29.73 17.02
CA GLY A 103 -16.56 30.18 15.85
C GLY A 103 -18.08 30.29 16.02
N PHE A 104 -18.60 30.16 17.25
CA PHE A 104 -19.96 30.63 17.59
C PHE A 104 -20.00 31.56 18.81
N LEU A 105 -18.89 31.78 19.52
CA LEU A 105 -18.86 32.61 20.74
C LEU A 105 -18.24 34.00 20.52
N GLU A 106 -17.28 34.16 19.61
CA GLU A 106 -16.73 35.49 19.30
C GLU A 106 -17.71 36.37 18.49
N GLY A 107 -18.64 35.74 17.75
CA GLY A 107 -19.60 36.43 16.87
C GLY A 107 -20.97 36.75 17.48
N GLN A 108 -21.25 36.33 18.72
CA GLN A 108 -22.49 36.68 19.47
C GLN A 108 -22.21 37.24 20.88
N GLY A 109 -20.96 37.27 21.34
CA GLY A 109 -20.59 37.77 22.67
C GLY A 109 -19.93 39.15 22.70
N SER A 110 -19.50 39.69 21.55
CA SER A 110 -18.88 41.02 21.49
C SER A 110 -19.88 42.18 21.38
N ASP A 111 -21.18 41.89 21.49
CA ASP A 111 -22.29 42.86 21.51
C ASP A 111 -22.98 42.91 22.90
N ALA A 112 -22.36 42.30 23.91
CA ALA A 112 -22.86 42.28 25.30
C ALA A 112 -21.86 42.85 26.32
N VAL A 113 -20.81 43.55 25.86
CA VAL A 113 -19.90 44.31 26.70
C VAL A 113 -19.49 45.61 26.00
N GLU A 114 -20.45 46.51 25.78
CA GLU A 114 -20.35 47.94 26.10
C GLU A 114 -21.75 48.60 26.14
#